data_AF-C7R8Z3-F1
#
_entry.id   AF-C7R8Z3-F1
#
_cell.length_a   1.000
_cell.length_b   1.000
_cell.length_c   1.000
_cell.angle_alpha   90.00
_cell.angle_beta   90.00
_cell.angle_gamma   90.00
#
_symmetry.space_group_name_H-M   'P 1'
#
loop_
_entity.id
_entity.type
_entity.pdbx_description
1 polymer ?
#
loop_
_entity_poly.entity_id
_entity_poly.type
_entity_poly.pdbx_seq_one_letter_code
_entity_poly.pdbx_strand_id
1 'polypeptide(L)'
;MKKTLIFSLALLVVIFILLFQAKEDSDIPKENLIEASQYSNDQSSEVVVTEDKRNGEVISVKEENVVSKESKEQVPSNLCKEQLAEQYPELDKQFNQTIQVFYLSEDELAGEGVYQGMPFETLKSLADSNDAKAMIIYGSEKIWFSALGVRLSGPDSRYRSSDQTKDIVNHHKVDLDGINEGESYLYNAAIFGKVGAIFEMTLLLDMAAKRLDAKSGDEVVIQELIAKSLAYEKLQVDIHQSDPALKGMFLDSVGWRDSIQRLYADREDYADIKNRIEAGAEILYQDLKQRWEHDREYYGFDIYPDYLQGDLEVYGNAYLECHLP
;
A
#
# COMPACT_ATOMS: atom_id res chain seq x y z
N MET A 1 42.47 52.33 -4.06
CA MET A 1 42.06 50.94 -3.75
C MET A 1 40.56 50.78 -3.43
N LYS A 2 39.87 51.73 -2.79
CA LYS A 2 38.40 51.60 -2.56
C LYS A 2 37.57 51.69 -3.86
N LYS A 3 37.97 52.52 -4.82
CA LYS A 3 37.25 52.70 -6.10
C LYS A 3 37.34 51.49 -7.04
N THR A 4 38.47 50.77 -7.02
CA THR A 4 38.67 49.53 -7.79
C THR A 4 37.84 48.37 -7.23
N LEU A 5 37.65 48.34 -5.91
CA LEU A 5 36.86 47.30 -5.23
C LEU A 5 35.34 47.47 -5.44
N ILE A 6 34.88 48.72 -5.55
CA ILE A 6 33.48 49.03 -5.91
C ILE A 6 33.20 48.64 -7.37
N PHE A 7 34.15 48.88 -8.29
CA PHE A 7 34.01 48.48 -9.69
C PHE A 7 33.98 46.96 -9.86
N SER A 8 34.82 46.22 -9.13
CA SER A 8 34.78 44.74 -9.18
C SER A 8 33.50 44.16 -8.60
N LEU A 9 32.96 44.78 -7.54
CA LEU A 9 31.70 44.34 -6.93
C LEU A 9 30.51 44.61 -7.87
N ALA A 10 30.47 45.78 -8.52
CA ALA A 10 29.43 46.11 -9.49
C ALA A 10 29.47 45.16 -10.70
N LEU A 11 30.67 44.80 -11.18
CA LEU A 11 30.82 43.85 -12.28
C LEU A 11 30.32 42.44 -11.90
N LEU A 12 30.61 41.98 -10.67
CA LEU A 12 30.12 40.69 -10.16
C LEU A 12 28.60 40.64 -10.07
N VAL A 13 27.95 41.73 -9.64
CA VAL A 13 26.47 41.81 -9.57
C VAL A 13 25.85 41.75 -10.97
N VAL A 14 26.44 42.42 -11.96
CA VAL A 14 25.95 42.39 -13.35
C VAL A 14 26.09 40.98 -13.96
N ILE A 15 27.21 40.30 -13.71
CA ILE A 15 27.41 38.91 -14.17
C ILE A 15 26.40 37.97 -13.50
N PHE A 16 26.12 38.15 -12.21
CA PHE A 16 25.16 37.33 -11.47
C PHE A 16 23.74 37.48 -12.02
N ILE A 17 23.32 38.70 -12.40
CA ILE A 17 22.01 38.96 -13.03
C ILE A 17 21.92 38.31 -14.42
N LEU A 18 22.99 38.38 -15.22
CA LEU A 18 23.01 37.75 -16.54
C LEU A 18 22.94 36.21 -16.45
N LEU A 19 23.58 35.60 -15.46
CA LEU A 19 23.50 34.15 -15.22
C LEU A 19 22.11 33.71 -14.73
N PHE A 20 21.39 34.58 -14.02
CA PHE A 20 20.02 34.27 -13.57
C PHE A 20 18.99 34.38 -14.69
N GLN A 21 19.18 35.29 -15.65
CA GLN A 21 18.27 35.44 -16.81
C GLN A 21 18.51 34.41 -17.91
N ALA A 22 19.66 33.72 -17.91
CA ALA A 22 19.97 32.69 -18.91
C ALA A 22 19.36 31.31 -18.61
N LYS A 23 18.50 31.17 -17.59
CA LYS A 23 17.88 29.89 -17.20
C LYS A 23 16.37 29.78 -17.50
N GLU A 24 15.77 30.81 -18.09
CA GLU A 24 14.42 30.76 -18.69
C GLU A 24 14.57 30.89 -20.21
N ASP A 25 14.80 29.75 -20.87
CA ASP A 25 14.36 29.43 -22.23
C ASP A 25 15.01 28.10 -22.63
N SER A 26 14.29 27.02 -22.35
CA SER A 26 14.52 25.73 -22.98
C SER A 26 13.15 25.17 -23.32
N ASP A 27 12.70 25.55 -24.51
CA ASP A 27 11.53 25.01 -25.20
C ASP A 27 11.55 23.48 -25.20
N ILE A 28 10.49 22.86 -24.65
CA ILE A 28 10.13 21.48 -24.94
C ILE A 28 8.97 21.53 -25.96
N PRO A 29 9.06 20.83 -27.11
CA PRO A 29 8.02 20.86 -28.13
C PRO A 29 6.72 20.25 -27.62
N LYS A 30 5.60 20.98 -27.79
CA LYS A 30 4.25 20.40 -27.72
C LYS A 30 3.98 19.65 -29.03
N GLU A 31 4.05 18.34 -29.00
CA GLU A 31 3.59 17.47 -30.08
C GLU A 31 2.34 16.69 -29.63
N ASN A 32 1.20 17.09 -30.22
CA ASN A 32 -0.04 16.38 -30.50
C ASN A 32 -0.49 15.20 -29.61
N LEU A 33 -1.60 15.42 -28.89
CA LEU A 33 -2.42 14.38 -28.25
C LEU A 33 -3.87 14.53 -28.72
N ILE A 34 -4.13 14.15 -29.98
CA ILE A 34 -5.47 13.81 -30.51
C ILE A 34 -5.28 12.67 -31.54
N GLU A 35 -6.21 11.70 -31.48
CA GLU A 35 -6.47 10.58 -32.41
C GLU A 35 -5.77 9.23 -32.18
N ALA A 36 -6.47 8.33 -31.47
CA ALA A 36 -6.87 7.04 -32.04
C ALA A 36 -8.01 6.41 -31.21
N SER A 37 -9.25 6.71 -31.61
CA SER A 37 -10.36 5.77 -31.44
C SER A 37 -10.61 5.11 -32.80
N GLN A 38 -11.23 3.93 -32.78
CA GLN A 38 -11.66 3.08 -33.91
C GLN A 38 -10.70 1.95 -34.30
N TYR A 39 -10.95 0.76 -33.77
CA TYR A 39 -11.37 -0.36 -34.62
C TYR A 39 -12.44 -1.18 -33.88
N SER A 40 -13.68 -1.00 -34.32
CA SER A 40 -14.76 -1.95 -34.13
C SER A 40 -14.55 -3.08 -35.14
N ASN A 41 -14.71 -4.33 -34.72
CA ASN A 41 -15.39 -5.29 -35.59
C ASN A 41 -16.10 -6.38 -34.79
N ASP A 42 -17.38 -6.51 -35.13
CA ASP A 42 -18.29 -7.58 -34.73
C ASP A 42 -17.71 -8.96 -35.03
N GLN A 43 -17.94 -9.91 -34.12
CA GLN A 43 -18.45 -11.20 -34.54
C GLN A 43 -19.28 -11.86 -33.43
N SER A 44 -20.59 -11.82 -33.67
CA SER A 44 -21.63 -12.69 -33.11
C SER A 44 -21.23 -14.17 -33.16
N SER A 45 -21.45 -14.89 -32.07
CA SER A 45 -21.87 -16.30 -32.13
C SER A 45 -22.73 -16.65 -30.92
N GLU A 46 -23.98 -16.91 -31.28
CA GLU A 46 -25.10 -17.45 -30.54
C GLU A 46 -24.86 -18.94 -30.19
N VAL A 47 -24.97 -19.34 -28.91
CA VAL A 47 -25.19 -20.74 -28.52
C VAL A 47 -26.21 -20.87 -27.37
N VAL A 48 -27.42 -21.16 -27.82
CA VAL A 48 -28.49 -22.03 -27.29
C VAL A 48 -28.20 -22.88 -26.02
N VAL A 49 -28.98 -22.59 -24.96
CA VAL A 49 -29.83 -23.46 -24.10
C VAL A 49 -29.27 -24.82 -23.62
N THR A 50 -29.22 -25.04 -22.30
CA THR A 50 -30.07 -26.06 -21.63
C THR A 50 -30.30 -25.77 -20.14
N GLU A 51 -31.57 -25.53 -19.82
CA GLU A 51 -32.17 -25.66 -18.48
C GLU A 51 -32.25 -27.16 -18.16
N ASP A 52 -31.86 -27.59 -16.95
CA ASP A 52 -32.42 -28.81 -16.37
C ASP A 52 -32.86 -28.58 -14.93
N LYS A 53 -34.15 -28.83 -14.71
CA LYS A 53 -34.88 -28.72 -13.45
C LYS A 53 -34.93 -30.11 -12.83
N ARG A 54 -34.61 -30.21 -11.54
CA ARG A 54 -35.28 -31.22 -10.70
C ARG A 54 -35.47 -30.78 -9.25
N ASN A 55 -36.75 -30.68 -8.89
CA ASN A 55 -37.34 -30.78 -7.54
C ASN A 55 -36.59 -31.83 -6.69
N GLY A 56 -36.39 -31.70 -5.38
CA GLY A 56 -37.17 -31.04 -4.34
C GLY A 56 -37.58 -32.12 -3.34
N GLU A 57 -37.06 -32.08 -2.11
CA GLU A 57 -37.70 -32.73 -0.96
C GLU A 57 -37.26 -32.08 0.35
N VAL A 58 -38.26 -31.58 1.08
CA VAL A 58 -38.17 -30.99 2.42
C VAL A 58 -38.41 -32.12 3.42
N ILE A 59 -37.47 -32.34 4.33
CA ILE A 59 -37.73 -33.11 5.56
C ILE A 59 -37.26 -32.30 6.76
N SER A 60 -38.24 -31.78 7.48
CA SER A 60 -38.13 -31.16 8.80
C SER A 60 -37.97 -32.24 9.88
N VAL A 61 -36.95 -32.12 10.73
CA VAL A 61 -36.90 -32.82 12.02
C VAL A 61 -36.54 -31.84 13.14
N LYS A 62 -37.56 -31.60 13.96
CA LYS A 62 -37.64 -31.07 15.34
C LYS A 62 -36.35 -30.65 16.05
N GLU A 63 -36.37 -29.39 16.46
CA GLU A 63 -35.70 -28.82 17.62
C GLU A 63 -36.12 -29.49 18.94
N GLU A 64 -35.15 -29.76 19.81
CA GLU A 64 -35.32 -29.67 21.26
C GLU A 64 -34.03 -29.08 21.88
N ASN A 65 -34.23 -28.11 22.76
CA ASN A 65 -33.26 -27.24 23.41
C ASN A 65 -32.16 -27.96 24.20
N VAL A 66 -30.92 -27.43 24.15
CA VAL A 66 -30.12 -27.19 25.37
C VAL A 66 -29.35 -25.88 25.22
N VAL A 67 -29.69 -24.92 26.07
CA VAL A 67 -28.88 -23.75 26.39
C VAL A 67 -27.63 -24.22 27.12
N SER A 68 -26.46 -24.09 26.51
CA SER A 68 -25.21 -23.86 27.22
C SER A 68 -24.61 -22.55 26.73
N LYS A 69 -24.85 -21.48 27.50
CA LYS A 69 -23.94 -20.33 27.50
C LYS A 69 -22.65 -20.79 28.16
N GLU A 70 -21.83 -21.54 27.43
CA GLU A 70 -20.40 -21.58 27.73
C GLU A 70 -19.84 -20.23 27.33
N SER A 71 -19.51 -19.44 28.33
CA SER A 71 -18.50 -18.40 28.20
C SER A 71 -17.26 -19.09 27.65
N LYS A 72 -17.04 -18.99 26.33
CA LYS A 72 -15.74 -19.31 25.73
C LYS A 72 -14.77 -18.32 26.38
N GLU A 73 -14.07 -18.80 27.39
CA GLU A 73 -12.86 -18.18 27.87
C GLU A 73 -11.97 -18.10 26.63
N GLN A 74 -11.86 -16.89 26.06
CA GLN A 74 -11.09 -16.64 24.84
C GLN A 74 -9.66 -17.06 25.15
N VAL A 75 -9.26 -18.21 24.62
CA VAL A 75 -7.86 -18.61 24.58
C VAL A 75 -7.12 -17.46 23.90
N PRO A 76 -6.05 -16.93 24.49
CA PRO A 76 -5.27 -15.87 23.84
C PRO A 76 -4.90 -16.32 22.42
N SER A 77 -5.21 -15.50 21.41
CA SER A 77 -4.99 -15.79 19.97
C SER A 77 -3.58 -16.32 19.69
N ASN A 78 -2.60 -15.78 20.43
CA ASN A 78 -1.19 -16.16 20.35
C ASN A 78 -0.96 -17.65 20.72
N LEU A 79 -1.67 -18.16 21.73
CA LEU A 79 -1.57 -19.54 22.19
C LEU A 79 -2.18 -20.51 21.15
N CYS A 80 -3.27 -20.09 20.50
CA CYS A 80 -3.91 -20.84 19.42
C CYS A 80 -2.99 -21.00 18.22
N LYS A 81 -2.32 -19.91 17.80
CA LYS A 81 -1.34 -19.93 16.71
C LYS A 81 -0.16 -20.86 17.01
N GLU A 82 0.44 -20.72 18.19
CA GLU A 82 1.59 -21.54 18.59
C GLU A 82 1.23 -23.02 18.60
N GLN A 83 0.05 -23.38 19.14
CA GLN A 83 -0.45 -24.75 19.11
C GLN A 83 -0.70 -25.27 17.69
N LEU A 84 -1.25 -24.45 16.80
CA LEU A 84 -1.49 -24.82 15.41
C LEU A 84 -0.16 -25.06 14.66
N ALA A 85 0.84 -24.21 14.88
CA ALA A 85 2.18 -24.36 14.30
C ALA A 85 2.91 -25.60 14.86
N GLU A 86 2.78 -25.90 16.15
CA GLU A 86 3.32 -27.12 16.75
C GLU A 86 2.65 -28.39 16.19
N GLN A 87 1.33 -28.34 15.95
CA GLN A 87 0.57 -29.46 15.42
C GLN A 87 0.84 -29.71 13.93
N TYR A 88 1.07 -28.65 13.16
CA TYR A 88 1.26 -28.70 11.71
C TYR A 88 2.52 -27.93 11.24
N PRO A 89 3.73 -28.34 11.66
CA PRO A 89 4.95 -27.55 11.44
C PRO A 89 5.32 -27.37 9.97
N GLU A 90 5.05 -28.37 9.11
CA GLU A 90 5.35 -28.25 7.68
C GLU A 90 4.36 -27.34 6.95
N LEU A 91 3.10 -27.29 7.39
CA LEU A 91 2.10 -26.37 6.81
C LEU A 91 2.38 -24.93 7.27
N ASP A 92 2.74 -24.71 8.53
CA ASP A 92 3.18 -23.40 9.03
C ASP A 92 4.39 -22.88 8.22
N LYS A 93 5.38 -23.73 7.99
CA LYS A 93 6.54 -23.38 7.16
C LYS A 93 6.15 -23.02 5.72
N GLN A 94 5.30 -23.82 5.08
CA GLN A 94 4.81 -23.53 3.72
C GLN A 94 3.98 -22.25 3.67
N PHE A 95 3.18 -21.99 4.71
CA PHE A 95 2.38 -20.80 4.85
C PHE A 95 3.26 -19.56 4.92
N ASN A 96 4.27 -19.57 5.80
CA ASN A 96 5.26 -18.51 5.91
C ASN A 96 6.02 -18.32 4.60
N GLN A 97 6.47 -19.40 3.94
CA GLN A 97 7.12 -19.31 2.62
C GLN A 97 6.22 -18.67 1.56
N THR A 98 4.92 -18.98 1.57
CA THR A 98 3.94 -18.41 0.65
C THR A 98 3.79 -16.91 0.88
N ILE A 99 3.73 -16.46 2.14
CA ILE A 99 3.75 -15.03 2.48
C ILE A 99 4.99 -14.35 1.89
N GLN A 100 6.17 -14.96 2.02
CA GLN A 100 7.42 -14.40 1.48
C GLN A 100 7.45 -14.33 -0.05
N VAL A 101 6.66 -15.14 -0.76
CA VAL A 101 6.53 -15.05 -2.22
C VAL A 101 5.87 -13.74 -2.60
N PHE A 102 4.75 -13.39 -1.99
CA PHE A 102 4.00 -12.18 -2.33
C PHE A 102 4.34 -10.96 -1.48
N TYR A 103 5.22 -11.10 -0.49
CA TYR A 103 5.66 -10.03 0.40
C TYR A 103 7.17 -10.10 0.67
N LEU A 104 7.62 -9.53 1.79
CA LEU A 104 8.99 -9.56 2.26
C LEU A 104 9.26 -10.79 3.14
N SER A 105 10.52 -11.25 3.15
CA SER A 105 10.97 -12.23 4.15
C SER A 105 11.05 -11.63 5.56
N GLU A 106 11.13 -12.48 6.58
CA GLU A 106 11.31 -12.03 7.97
C GLU A 106 12.56 -11.16 8.13
N ASP A 107 13.69 -11.59 7.55
CA ASP A 107 14.93 -10.79 7.55
C ASP A 107 14.75 -9.44 6.84
N GLU A 108 13.99 -9.42 5.74
CA GLU A 108 13.69 -8.19 5.00
C GLU A 108 12.81 -7.24 5.83
N LEU A 109 11.80 -7.77 6.54
CA LEU A 109 10.95 -7.02 7.48
C LEU A 109 11.72 -6.52 8.70
N ALA A 110 12.72 -7.28 9.16
CA ALA A 110 13.63 -6.89 10.23
C ALA A 110 14.67 -5.83 9.80
N GLY A 111 14.72 -5.47 8.51
CA GLY A 111 15.69 -4.51 8.00
C GLY A 111 17.09 -5.10 7.72
N GLU A 112 17.21 -6.43 7.69
CA GLU A 112 18.46 -7.17 7.59
C GLU A 112 18.72 -7.79 6.20
N GLY A 113 17.74 -7.68 5.29
CA GLY A 113 17.87 -8.16 3.93
C GLY A 113 18.94 -7.45 3.08
N VAL A 114 19.30 -8.07 1.95
CA VAL A 114 20.38 -7.60 1.07
C VAL A 114 20.11 -6.18 0.54
N TYR A 115 18.87 -5.90 0.13
CA TYR A 115 18.45 -4.59 -0.38
C TYR A 115 18.46 -3.51 0.71
N GLN A 116 18.09 -3.86 1.94
CA GLN A 116 18.12 -2.97 3.11
C GLN A 116 19.55 -2.59 3.52
N GLY A 117 20.55 -3.38 3.11
CA GLY A 117 21.96 -3.05 3.27
C GLY A 117 22.53 -2.12 2.19
N MET A 118 21.80 -1.86 1.10
CA MET A 118 22.31 -1.09 -0.04
C MET A 118 22.16 0.43 0.18
N PRO A 119 23.03 1.25 -0.43
CA PRO A 119 22.77 2.69 -0.58
C PRO A 119 21.47 2.95 -1.33
N PHE A 120 20.73 3.98 -0.92
CA PHE A 120 19.40 4.30 -1.48
C PHE A 120 19.41 4.50 -3.01
N GLU A 121 20.43 5.17 -3.56
CA GLU A 121 20.57 5.37 -5.00
C GLU A 121 20.85 4.06 -5.76
N THR A 122 21.59 3.14 -5.15
CA THR A 122 21.83 1.81 -5.72
C THR A 122 20.53 1.00 -5.72
N LEU A 123 19.77 1.07 -4.63
CA LEU A 123 18.46 0.42 -4.53
C LEU A 123 17.49 0.95 -5.59
N LYS A 124 17.48 2.26 -5.85
CA LYS A 124 16.69 2.87 -6.93
C LYS A 124 16.99 2.26 -8.29
N SER A 125 18.26 2.09 -8.63
CA SER A 125 18.68 1.52 -9.91
C SER A 125 18.13 0.09 -10.12
N LEU A 126 18.08 -0.71 -9.04
CA LEU A 126 17.48 -2.04 -9.09
C LEU A 126 15.95 -1.97 -9.22
N ALA A 127 15.31 -1.06 -8.49
CA ALA A 127 13.88 -0.82 -8.61
C ALA A 127 13.49 -0.37 -10.03
N ASP A 128 14.28 0.51 -10.66
CA ASP A 128 14.12 0.97 -12.05
C ASP A 128 14.29 -0.17 -13.07
N SER A 129 14.93 -1.28 -12.68
CA SER A 129 15.11 -2.48 -13.51
C SER A 129 13.98 -3.51 -13.37
N ASN A 130 12.85 -3.14 -12.75
CA ASN A 130 11.70 -4.01 -12.47
C ASN A 130 11.99 -5.17 -11.53
N ASP A 131 12.97 -5.02 -10.64
CA ASP A 131 13.13 -5.94 -9.51
C ASP A 131 12.06 -5.65 -8.46
N ALA A 132 11.03 -6.51 -8.38
CA ALA A 132 9.88 -6.32 -7.49
C ALA A 132 10.28 -6.20 -6.01
N LYS A 133 11.33 -6.88 -5.56
CA LYS A 133 11.83 -6.77 -4.19
C LYS A 133 12.52 -5.43 -3.95
N ALA A 134 13.31 -4.97 -4.92
CA ALA A 134 13.91 -3.64 -4.85
C ALA A 134 12.83 -2.55 -4.87
N MET A 135 11.80 -2.71 -5.70
CA MET A 135 10.68 -1.76 -5.81
C MET A 135 9.91 -1.62 -4.49
N ILE A 136 9.54 -2.73 -3.84
CA ILE A 136 8.80 -2.65 -2.57
C ILE A 136 9.64 -1.96 -1.48
N ILE A 137 10.93 -2.32 -1.35
CA ILE A 137 11.80 -1.72 -0.32
C ILE A 137 12.08 -0.25 -0.65
N TYR A 138 12.38 0.07 -1.90
CA TYR A 138 12.62 1.45 -2.34
C TYR A 138 11.37 2.32 -2.11
N GLY A 139 10.21 1.83 -2.54
CA GLY A 139 8.93 2.54 -2.40
C GLY A 139 8.60 2.82 -0.94
N SER A 140 8.72 1.81 -0.07
CA SER A 140 8.50 1.99 1.37
C SER A 140 9.48 3.00 1.97
N GLU A 141 10.78 2.87 1.70
CA GLU A 141 11.80 3.80 2.20
C GLU A 141 11.60 5.23 1.71
N LYS A 142 11.16 5.38 0.46
CA LYS A 142 10.84 6.68 -0.13
C LYS A 142 9.69 7.34 0.63
N ILE A 143 8.60 6.61 0.90
CA ILE A 143 7.47 7.16 1.66
C ILE A 143 7.87 7.46 3.11
N TRP A 144 8.59 6.56 3.78
CA TRP A 144 9.12 6.81 5.14
C TRP A 144 9.96 8.09 5.20
N PHE A 145 10.91 8.24 4.28
CA PHE A 145 11.76 9.42 4.22
C PHE A 145 10.97 10.68 3.89
N SER A 146 10.04 10.62 2.94
CA SER A 146 9.25 11.78 2.54
C SER A 146 8.23 12.19 3.61
N ALA A 147 7.67 11.25 4.37
CA ALA A 147 6.74 11.54 5.47
C ALA A 147 7.46 12.02 6.74
N LEU A 148 8.59 11.39 7.11
CA LEU A 148 9.20 11.57 8.43
C LEU A 148 10.65 12.08 8.41
N GLY A 149 11.29 12.15 7.25
CA GLY A 149 12.69 12.54 7.11
C GLY A 149 13.67 11.44 7.48
N VAL A 150 13.16 10.22 7.74
CA VAL A 150 13.95 9.09 8.22
C VAL A 150 13.78 7.89 7.30
N ARG A 151 14.92 7.26 6.99
CA ARG A 151 14.96 5.92 6.39
C ARG A 151 15.06 4.87 7.51
N LEU A 152 14.41 3.73 7.31
CA LEU A 152 14.44 2.61 8.25
C LEU A 152 15.65 1.72 8.02
N SER A 153 16.02 1.53 6.76
CA SER A 153 17.14 0.70 6.34
C SER A 153 18.42 1.50 6.06
N GLY A 154 19.51 0.77 5.87
CA GLY A 154 20.81 1.29 5.48
C GLY A 154 21.69 1.84 6.60
N PRO A 155 22.85 2.43 6.25
CA PRO A 155 23.79 3.04 7.19
C PRO A 155 23.18 4.23 7.93
N ASP A 156 22.25 4.94 7.28
CA ASP A 156 21.64 6.14 7.83
C ASP A 156 20.90 5.85 9.13
N SER A 157 20.20 4.72 9.26
CA SER A 157 19.45 4.37 10.49
C SER A 157 20.33 3.84 11.62
N ARG A 158 21.43 3.15 11.29
CA ARG A 158 22.27 2.42 12.26
C ARG A 158 23.05 3.30 13.25
N TYR A 159 23.26 4.57 12.93
CA TYR A 159 24.08 5.47 13.75
C TYR A 159 23.29 6.61 14.43
N ARG A 160 21.96 6.61 14.32
CA ARG A 160 21.09 7.65 14.91
C ARG A 160 20.63 7.25 16.31
N SER A 161 20.76 8.15 17.28
CA SER A 161 20.12 7.99 18.58
C SER A 161 18.60 8.21 18.49
N SER A 162 17.84 7.72 19.47
CA SER A 162 16.40 7.97 19.54
C SER A 162 16.07 9.47 19.56
N ASP A 163 16.87 10.27 20.26
CA ASP A 163 16.65 11.73 20.34
C ASP A 163 16.93 12.43 19.02
N GLN A 164 17.97 12.00 18.29
CA GLN A 164 18.25 12.51 16.93
C GLN A 164 17.11 12.17 15.97
N THR A 165 16.61 10.94 16.03
CA THR A 165 15.46 10.52 15.21
C THR A 165 14.22 11.34 15.53
N LYS A 166 13.92 11.57 16.82
CA LYS A 166 12.79 12.43 17.24
C LYS A 166 12.96 13.86 16.74
N ASP A 167 14.17 14.41 16.82
CA ASP A 167 14.45 15.77 16.34
C ASP A 167 14.24 15.91 14.83
N ILE A 168 14.78 14.97 14.03
CA ILE A 168 14.57 14.91 12.58
C ILE A 168 13.07 14.85 12.29
N VAL A 169 12.39 13.87 12.89
CA VAL A 169 10.95 13.68 12.70
C VAL A 169 10.26 14.99 13.02
N ASN A 170 10.49 15.61 14.18
CA ASN A 170 9.78 16.83 14.58
C ASN A 170 10.01 18.05 13.68
N HIS A 171 11.14 18.16 12.98
CA HIS A 171 11.44 19.29 12.12
C HIS A 171 11.22 19.02 10.62
N HIS A 172 11.01 17.75 10.25
CA HIS A 172 10.78 17.36 8.87
C HIS A 172 9.43 17.87 8.35
N LYS A 173 9.45 18.35 7.10
CA LYS A 173 8.26 18.72 6.34
C LYS A 173 7.91 17.59 5.39
N VAL A 174 6.64 17.18 5.42
CA VAL A 174 6.14 16.13 4.55
C VAL A 174 6.33 16.53 3.08
N ASP A 175 6.90 15.62 2.31
CA ASP A 175 7.17 15.76 0.88
C ASP A 175 6.17 14.89 0.08
N LEU A 176 5.14 15.53 -0.47
CA LEU A 176 4.08 14.82 -1.20
C LEU A 176 4.57 14.20 -2.52
N ASP A 177 5.52 14.85 -3.20
CA ASP A 177 6.07 14.36 -4.46
C ASP A 177 6.81 13.05 -4.23
N GLY A 178 7.62 12.98 -3.18
CA GLY A 178 8.30 11.75 -2.81
C GLY A 178 7.36 10.65 -2.32
N ILE A 179 6.24 11.00 -1.65
CA ILE A 179 5.19 10.02 -1.31
C ILE A 179 4.58 9.41 -2.59
N ASN A 180 4.21 10.24 -3.57
CA ASN A 180 3.64 9.79 -4.84
C ASN A 180 4.63 8.96 -5.67
N GLU A 181 5.93 9.31 -5.63
CA GLU A 181 6.99 8.49 -6.23
C GLU A 181 7.03 7.10 -5.57
N GLY A 182 7.06 7.04 -4.24
CA GLY A 182 7.07 5.78 -3.50
C GLY A 182 5.83 4.91 -3.76
N GLU A 183 4.63 5.53 -3.79
CA GLU A 183 3.36 4.89 -4.16
C GLU A 183 3.47 4.21 -5.54
N SER A 184 4.08 4.87 -6.52
CA SER A 184 4.25 4.32 -7.86
C SER A 184 5.15 3.08 -7.88
N TYR A 185 6.22 3.05 -7.09
CA TYR A 185 7.07 1.87 -6.97
C TYR A 185 6.38 0.73 -6.23
N LEU A 186 5.64 1.02 -5.16
CA LEU A 186 4.90 -0.01 -4.42
C LEU A 186 3.80 -0.64 -5.29
N TYR A 187 3.06 0.17 -6.04
CA TYR A 187 2.08 -0.33 -7.00
C TYR A 187 2.72 -1.25 -8.06
N ASN A 188 3.83 -0.82 -8.66
CA ASN A 188 4.53 -1.63 -9.65
C ASN A 188 5.09 -2.93 -9.03
N ALA A 189 5.60 -2.89 -7.80
CA ALA A 189 6.03 -4.09 -7.08
C ALA A 189 4.88 -5.10 -6.96
N ALA A 190 3.67 -4.63 -6.64
CA ALA A 190 2.47 -5.46 -6.55
C ALA A 190 2.11 -6.08 -7.91
N ILE A 191 2.17 -5.32 -9.00
CA ILE A 191 1.97 -5.83 -10.36
C ILE A 191 2.93 -6.99 -10.66
N PHE A 192 4.21 -6.85 -10.28
CA PHE A 192 5.25 -7.87 -10.45
C PHE A 192 5.25 -8.97 -9.37
N GLY A 193 4.14 -9.14 -8.64
CA GLY A 193 3.89 -10.29 -7.78
C GLY A 193 4.16 -10.07 -6.29
N LYS A 194 4.66 -8.89 -5.88
CA LYS A 194 4.76 -8.50 -4.46
C LYS A 194 3.49 -7.83 -3.97
N VAL A 195 2.35 -8.52 -4.03
CA VAL A 195 1.03 -7.91 -3.76
C VAL A 195 0.88 -7.36 -2.35
N GLY A 196 1.67 -7.82 -1.38
CA GLY A 196 1.74 -7.20 -0.05
C GLY A 196 2.26 -5.74 -0.06
N ALA A 197 2.81 -5.24 -1.18
CA ALA A 197 3.11 -3.83 -1.35
C ALA A 197 1.84 -2.94 -1.35
N ILE A 198 0.68 -3.48 -1.75
CA ILE A 198 -0.60 -2.77 -1.61
C ILE A 198 -0.95 -2.53 -0.14
N PHE A 199 -0.72 -3.54 0.71
CA PHE A 199 -0.88 -3.41 2.15
C PHE A 199 0.07 -2.36 2.75
N GLU A 200 1.35 -2.34 2.36
CA GLU A 200 2.31 -1.31 2.78
C GLU A 200 1.85 0.10 2.37
N MET A 201 1.33 0.28 1.14
CA MET A 201 0.77 1.58 0.72
C MET A 201 -0.30 2.07 1.67
N THR A 202 -1.24 1.20 2.05
CA THR A 202 -2.33 1.56 2.96
C THR A 202 -1.81 2.09 4.29
N LEU A 203 -0.85 1.39 4.91
CA LEU A 203 -0.24 1.79 6.19
C LEU A 203 0.56 3.09 6.08
N LEU A 204 1.35 3.22 5.03
CA LEU A 204 2.28 4.34 4.87
C LEU A 204 1.56 5.64 4.50
N LEU A 205 0.49 5.56 3.71
CA LEU A 205 -0.37 6.71 3.41
C LEU A 205 -1.14 7.19 4.65
N ASP A 206 -1.65 6.25 5.47
CA ASP A 206 -2.29 6.57 6.75
C ASP A 206 -1.31 7.25 7.73
N MET A 207 -0.08 6.73 7.82
CA MET A 207 1.00 7.36 8.56
C MET A 207 1.29 8.79 8.06
N ALA A 208 1.37 9.00 6.74
CA ALA A 208 1.60 10.32 6.16
C ALA A 208 0.47 11.30 6.49
N ALA A 209 -0.80 10.84 6.46
CA ALA A 209 -1.96 11.63 6.85
C ALA A 209 -1.89 12.04 8.34
N LYS A 210 -1.63 11.08 9.24
CA LYS A 210 -1.40 11.34 10.68
C LYS A 210 -0.28 12.35 10.90
N ARG A 211 0.75 12.29 10.07
CA ARG A 211 1.91 13.18 10.18
C ARG A 211 1.60 14.61 9.76
N LEU A 212 0.87 14.80 8.65
CA LEU A 212 0.41 16.11 8.21
C LEU A 212 -0.52 16.75 9.24
N ASP A 213 -1.45 15.98 9.80
CA ASP A 213 -2.34 16.42 10.87
C ASP A 213 -1.55 16.99 12.07
N ALA A 214 -0.58 16.22 12.59
CA ALA A 214 0.27 16.65 13.70
C ALA A 214 1.10 17.92 13.43
N LYS A 215 1.19 18.36 12.17
CA LYS A 215 1.92 19.55 11.72
C LYS A 215 1.01 20.65 11.17
N SER A 216 -0.30 20.55 11.39
CA SER A 216 -1.29 21.49 10.87
C SER A 216 -1.19 21.63 9.34
N GLY A 217 -0.99 20.49 8.66
CA GLY A 217 -0.99 20.40 7.22
C GLY A 217 -2.36 20.71 6.61
N ASP A 218 -2.40 20.77 5.28
CA ASP A 218 -3.64 21.03 4.54
C ASP A 218 -4.66 19.90 4.77
N GLU A 219 -5.84 20.27 5.26
CA GLU A 219 -6.90 19.32 5.58
C GLU A 219 -7.39 18.56 4.34
N VAL A 220 -7.42 19.20 3.17
CA VAL A 220 -7.82 18.56 1.92
C VAL A 220 -6.84 17.45 1.57
N VAL A 221 -5.54 17.72 1.69
CA VAL A 221 -4.48 16.73 1.43
C VAL A 221 -4.55 15.57 2.42
N ILE A 222 -4.81 15.85 3.70
CA ILE A 222 -4.99 14.79 4.72
C ILE A 222 -6.16 13.88 4.33
N GLN A 223 -7.29 14.45 3.93
CA GLN A 223 -8.47 13.67 3.51
C GLN A 223 -8.20 12.87 2.23
N GLU A 224 -7.45 13.42 1.27
CA GLU A 224 -7.03 12.72 0.05
C GLU A 224 -6.14 11.50 0.36
N LEU A 225 -5.18 11.62 1.26
CA LEU A 225 -4.32 10.50 1.67
C LEU A 225 -5.12 9.40 2.38
N ILE A 226 -6.08 9.76 3.24
CA ILE A 226 -6.97 8.79 3.89
C ILE A 226 -7.86 8.10 2.85
N ALA A 227 -8.40 8.86 1.89
CA ALA A 227 -9.20 8.30 0.81
C ALA A 227 -8.39 7.33 -0.07
N LYS A 228 -7.15 7.67 -0.42
CA LYS A 228 -6.22 6.77 -1.13
C LYS A 228 -5.91 5.51 -0.32
N SER A 229 -5.61 5.64 0.98
CA SER A 229 -5.37 4.51 1.88
C SER A 229 -6.58 3.55 1.87
N LEU A 230 -7.79 4.07 2.03
CA LEU A 230 -9.04 3.29 1.95
C LEU A 230 -9.25 2.64 0.57
N ALA A 231 -8.90 3.33 -0.52
CA ALA A 231 -9.00 2.78 -1.86
C ALA A 231 -8.04 1.58 -2.07
N TYR A 232 -6.81 1.66 -1.54
CA TYR A 232 -5.86 0.55 -1.58
C TYR A 232 -6.26 -0.62 -0.69
N GLU A 233 -6.88 -0.40 0.46
CA GLU A 233 -7.49 -1.47 1.25
C GLU A 233 -8.58 -2.20 0.47
N LYS A 234 -9.49 -1.46 -0.18
CA LYS A 234 -10.53 -2.05 -1.03
C LYS A 234 -9.92 -2.88 -2.17
N LEU A 235 -8.86 -2.37 -2.79
CA LEU A 235 -8.12 -3.12 -3.82
C LEU A 235 -7.49 -4.39 -3.24
N GLN A 236 -6.86 -4.32 -2.06
CA GLN A 236 -6.27 -5.47 -1.38
C GLN A 236 -7.30 -6.57 -1.11
N VAL A 237 -8.50 -6.18 -0.69
CA VAL A 237 -9.63 -7.09 -0.49
C VAL A 237 -10.07 -7.79 -1.77
N ASP A 238 -10.09 -7.05 -2.89
CA ASP A 238 -10.46 -7.58 -4.20
C ASP A 238 -9.38 -8.52 -4.74
N ILE A 239 -8.10 -8.17 -4.60
CA ILE A 239 -6.94 -8.99 -5.00
C ILE A 239 -6.97 -10.35 -4.30
N HIS A 240 -7.21 -10.38 -2.99
CA HIS A 240 -7.21 -11.60 -2.18
C HIS A 240 -8.60 -12.25 -2.05
N GLN A 241 -9.51 -12.02 -3.00
CA GLN A 241 -10.85 -12.59 -2.92
C GLN A 241 -10.88 -14.13 -2.95
N SER A 242 -9.84 -14.76 -3.51
CA SER A 242 -9.65 -16.22 -3.54
C SER A 242 -9.05 -16.79 -2.25
N ASP A 243 -8.43 -15.95 -1.41
CA ASP A 243 -7.71 -16.34 -0.19
C ASP A 243 -8.33 -15.68 1.07
N PRO A 244 -9.43 -16.21 1.63
CA PRO A 244 -10.09 -15.61 2.79
C PRO A 244 -9.15 -15.38 4.00
N ALA A 245 -8.24 -16.32 4.25
CA ALA A 245 -7.22 -16.21 5.29
C ALA A 245 -6.32 -14.98 5.10
N LEU A 246 -5.76 -14.79 3.90
CA LEU A 246 -4.89 -13.64 3.61
C LEU A 246 -5.67 -12.34 3.64
N LYS A 247 -6.87 -12.34 3.05
CA LYS A 247 -7.80 -11.21 3.13
C LYS A 247 -8.06 -10.79 4.58
N GLY A 248 -8.31 -11.74 5.47
CA GLY A 248 -8.53 -11.47 6.90
C GLY A 248 -7.31 -10.88 7.59
N MET A 249 -6.10 -11.42 7.35
CA MET A 249 -4.86 -10.89 7.93
C MET A 249 -4.61 -9.42 7.60
N PHE A 250 -4.93 -9.01 6.37
CA PHE A 250 -4.73 -7.63 5.93
C PHE A 250 -5.85 -6.68 6.37
N LEU A 251 -7.06 -7.17 6.57
CA LEU A 251 -8.19 -6.35 7.00
C LEU A 251 -8.12 -5.97 8.48
N ASP A 252 -7.62 -6.85 9.35
CA ASP A 252 -7.50 -6.57 10.78
C ASP A 252 -6.38 -5.57 11.12
N SER A 253 -5.49 -5.28 10.16
CA SER A 253 -4.27 -4.49 10.39
C SER A 253 -4.38 -3.03 9.96
N VAL A 254 -5.49 -2.60 9.33
CA VAL A 254 -5.63 -1.22 8.81
C VAL A 254 -6.64 -0.39 9.61
N GLY A 255 -6.13 0.67 10.24
CA GLY A 255 -6.87 1.57 11.12
C GLY A 255 -7.40 2.86 10.48
N TRP A 256 -7.76 2.89 9.19
CA TRP A 256 -8.30 4.15 8.59
C TRP A 256 -9.57 4.63 9.29
N ARG A 257 -10.41 3.70 9.77
CA ARG A 257 -11.58 4.03 10.61
C ARG A 257 -11.15 4.76 11.86
N ASP A 258 -10.08 4.28 12.49
CA ASP A 258 -9.48 4.95 13.64
C ASP A 258 -8.90 6.30 13.26
N SER A 259 -8.35 6.48 12.05
CA SER A 259 -7.85 7.76 11.58
C SER A 259 -8.95 8.79 11.35
N ILE A 260 -10.03 8.45 10.62
CA ILE A 260 -11.19 9.34 10.42
C ILE A 260 -11.81 9.68 11.78
N GLN A 261 -11.99 8.68 12.64
CA GLN A 261 -12.59 8.87 13.95
C GLN A 261 -11.69 9.71 14.88
N ARG A 262 -10.39 9.42 14.96
CA ARG A 262 -9.41 10.19 15.75
C ARG A 262 -9.34 11.65 15.31
N LEU A 263 -9.39 11.91 14.01
CA LEU A 263 -9.21 13.24 13.43
C LEU A 263 -10.46 14.11 13.52
N TYR A 264 -11.63 13.51 13.34
CA TYR A 264 -12.83 14.26 13.03
C TYR A 264 -14.05 13.96 13.91
N ALA A 265 -14.00 12.97 14.82
CA ALA A 265 -15.19 12.55 15.60
C ALA A 265 -15.84 13.69 16.41
N ASP A 266 -15.05 14.62 16.93
CA ASP A 266 -15.54 15.74 17.74
C ASP A 266 -16.01 16.94 16.91
N ARG A 267 -15.96 16.86 15.57
CA ARG A 267 -16.41 17.94 14.69
C ARG A 267 -17.91 17.84 14.40
N GLU A 268 -18.56 18.99 14.30
CA GLU A 268 -19.98 19.08 13.94
C GLU A 268 -20.26 18.52 12.52
N ASP A 269 -19.31 18.67 11.60
CA ASP A 269 -19.39 18.20 10.21
C ASP A 269 -18.79 16.78 10.00
N TYR A 270 -18.57 16.02 11.07
CA TYR A 270 -17.97 14.67 11.02
C TYR A 270 -18.61 13.75 9.98
N ALA A 271 -19.94 13.67 9.97
CA ALA A 271 -20.68 12.79 9.06
C ALA A 271 -20.44 13.16 7.59
N ASP A 272 -20.38 14.46 7.29
CA ASP A 272 -20.15 14.96 5.93
C ASP A 272 -18.70 14.72 5.48
N ILE A 273 -17.72 14.94 6.38
CA ILE A 273 -16.31 14.62 6.12
C ILE A 273 -16.14 13.13 5.84
N LYS A 274 -16.69 12.28 6.71
CA LYS A 274 -16.64 10.82 6.56
C LYS A 274 -17.21 10.39 5.21
N ASN A 275 -18.41 10.85 4.87
CA ASN A 275 -19.05 10.52 3.59
C ASN A 275 -18.23 11.00 2.39
N ARG A 276 -17.61 12.18 2.46
CA ARG A 276 -16.74 12.71 1.40
C ARG A 276 -15.49 11.84 1.20
N ILE A 277 -14.83 11.45 2.29
CA ILE A 277 -13.65 10.56 2.23
C ILE A 277 -14.05 9.19 1.65
N GLU A 278 -15.15 8.60 2.12
CA GLU A 278 -15.63 7.30 1.63
C GLU A 278 -16.02 7.36 0.14
N ALA A 279 -16.69 8.42 -0.30
CA ALA A 279 -17.03 8.62 -1.71
C ALA A 279 -15.79 8.84 -2.59
N GLY A 280 -14.83 9.64 -2.12
CA GLY A 280 -13.55 9.85 -2.81
C GLY A 280 -12.75 8.55 -2.94
N ALA A 281 -12.70 7.75 -1.87
CA ALA A 281 -12.05 6.45 -1.87
C ALA A 281 -12.70 5.47 -2.85
N GLU A 282 -14.04 5.49 -2.97
CA GLU A 282 -14.75 4.63 -3.93
C GLU A 282 -14.40 4.98 -5.37
N ILE A 283 -14.34 6.27 -5.72
CA ILE A 283 -13.92 6.71 -7.07
C ILE A 283 -12.49 6.23 -7.35
N LEU A 284 -11.57 6.49 -6.43
CA LEU A 284 -10.17 6.07 -6.56
C LEU A 284 -10.02 4.55 -6.67
N TYR A 285 -10.81 3.79 -5.91
CA TYR A 285 -10.82 2.33 -5.96
C TYR A 285 -11.22 1.81 -7.35
N GLN A 286 -12.26 2.37 -7.96
CA GLN A 286 -12.69 1.95 -9.30
C GLN A 286 -11.59 2.18 -10.34
N ASP A 287 -10.92 3.34 -10.28
CA ASP A 287 -9.79 3.65 -11.16
C ASP A 287 -8.60 2.71 -10.91
N LEU A 288 -8.25 2.47 -9.64
CA LEU A 288 -7.18 1.55 -9.25
C LEU A 288 -7.45 0.11 -9.68
N LYS A 289 -8.70 -0.35 -9.58
CA LYS A 289 -9.12 -1.68 -10.00
C LYS A 289 -8.98 -1.86 -11.51
N GLN A 290 -9.49 -0.91 -12.30
CA GLN A 290 -9.33 -0.95 -13.75
C GLN A 290 -7.85 -0.96 -14.16
N ARG A 291 -7.03 -0.12 -13.52
CA ARG A 291 -5.58 -0.11 -13.76
C ARG A 291 -4.93 -1.43 -13.37
N TRP A 292 -5.32 -2.02 -12.24
CA TRP A 292 -4.79 -3.29 -11.76
C TRP A 292 -5.08 -4.43 -12.72
N GLU A 293 -6.34 -4.57 -13.13
CA GLU A 293 -6.77 -5.57 -14.11
C GLU A 293 -6.00 -5.41 -15.42
N HIS A 294 -5.92 -4.18 -15.94
CA HIS A 294 -5.20 -3.88 -17.16
C HIS A 294 -3.71 -4.21 -17.08
N ASP A 295 -3.01 -3.72 -16.04
CA ASP A 295 -1.57 -3.89 -15.91
C ASP A 295 -1.20 -5.37 -15.68
N ARG A 296 -1.97 -6.11 -14.85
CA ARG A 296 -1.77 -7.55 -14.65
C ARG A 296 -1.98 -8.33 -15.95
N GLU A 297 -3.06 -8.04 -16.68
CA GLU A 297 -3.34 -8.68 -17.97
C GLU A 297 -2.23 -8.38 -18.99
N TYR A 298 -1.78 -7.12 -19.08
CA TYR A 298 -0.71 -6.70 -19.98
C TYR A 298 0.61 -7.45 -19.74
N TYR A 299 0.98 -7.68 -18.49
CA TYR A 299 2.18 -8.44 -18.13
C TYR A 299 1.96 -9.96 -18.05
N GLY A 300 0.75 -10.45 -18.32
CA GLY A 300 0.42 -11.88 -18.35
C GLY A 300 0.40 -12.53 -16.96
N PHE A 301 0.06 -11.77 -15.92
CA PHE A 301 -0.09 -12.29 -14.57
C PHE A 301 -1.57 -12.46 -14.17
N ASP A 302 -1.84 -13.34 -13.21
CA ASP A 302 -3.21 -13.58 -12.72
C ASP A 302 -3.82 -12.32 -12.09
N ILE A 303 -4.95 -11.84 -12.57
CA ILE A 303 -5.58 -10.63 -11.98
C ILE A 303 -5.88 -10.82 -10.49
N TYR A 304 -6.32 -12.03 -10.12
CA TYR A 304 -6.65 -12.43 -8.75
C TYR A 304 -5.85 -13.69 -8.39
N PRO A 305 -4.61 -13.53 -7.88
CA PRO A 305 -3.78 -14.66 -7.50
C PRO A 305 -4.47 -15.50 -6.43
N ASP A 306 -4.28 -16.81 -6.51
CA ASP A 306 -4.71 -17.79 -5.52
C ASP A 306 -3.45 -18.42 -4.90
N TYR A 307 -3.11 -17.96 -3.69
CA TYR A 307 -1.86 -18.35 -3.03
C TYR A 307 -2.00 -19.58 -2.14
N LEU A 308 -3.18 -19.81 -1.57
CA LEU A 308 -3.42 -20.88 -0.61
C LEU A 308 -4.34 -21.95 -1.23
N GLN A 309 -3.75 -23.10 -1.55
CA GLN A 309 -4.50 -24.22 -2.15
C GLN A 309 -4.43 -25.48 -1.28
N GLY A 310 -5.52 -26.25 -1.29
CA GLY A 310 -5.58 -27.56 -0.65
C GLY A 310 -5.38 -27.48 0.87
N ASP A 311 -4.49 -28.31 1.42
CA ASP A 311 -4.22 -28.35 2.86
C ASP A 311 -3.72 -27.00 3.42
N LEU A 312 -3.08 -26.18 2.57
CA LEU A 312 -2.59 -24.86 2.97
C LEU A 312 -3.73 -23.85 3.14
N GLU A 313 -4.78 -23.96 2.33
CA GLU A 313 -6.01 -23.17 2.46
C GLU A 313 -6.72 -23.48 3.80
N VAL A 314 -6.85 -24.77 4.11
CA VAL A 314 -7.43 -25.23 5.38
C VAL A 314 -6.62 -24.72 6.56
N TYR A 315 -5.30 -24.82 6.49
CA TYR A 315 -4.41 -24.30 7.52
C TYR A 315 -4.53 -22.77 7.67
N GLY A 316 -4.51 -22.02 6.57
CA GLY A 316 -4.64 -20.57 6.57
C GLY A 316 -5.97 -20.10 7.18
N ASN A 317 -7.07 -20.78 6.87
CA ASN A 317 -8.38 -20.46 7.44
C ASN A 317 -8.44 -20.76 8.95
N ALA A 318 -7.87 -21.88 9.40
CA ALA A 318 -7.74 -22.17 10.83
C ALA A 318 -6.86 -21.15 11.56
N TYR A 319 -5.77 -20.70 10.91
CA TYR A 319 -4.93 -19.64 11.42
C TYR A 319 -5.70 -18.31 11.54
N LEU A 320 -6.54 -17.97 10.56
CA LEU A 320 -7.39 -16.78 10.60
C LEU A 320 -8.39 -16.85 11.77
N GLU A 321 -9.01 -18.01 12.01
CA GLU A 321 -9.90 -18.22 13.15
C GLU A 321 -9.20 -17.99 14.50
N CYS A 322 -7.89 -18.28 14.59
CA CYS A 322 -7.11 -17.92 15.78
C CYS A 322 -6.93 -16.40 15.95
N HIS A 323 -7.05 -15.58 14.90
CA HIS A 323 -6.82 -14.13 14.93
C HIS A 323 -8.10 -13.30 15.07
N LEU A 324 -9.26 -13.84 14.64
CA LEU A 324 -10.55 -13.18 14.77
C LEU A 324 -11.11 -13.38 16.20
N PRO A 325 -11.35 -12.32 16.99
CA PRO A 325 -11.88 -12.40 18.35
C PRO A 325 -13.34 -12.88 18.45
#